data_AF-A0A7K2ZG83-F1
#
_entry.id   AF-A0A7K2ZG83-F1
#
_cell.length_a   1.000
_cell.length_b   1.000
_cell.length_c   1.000
_cell.angle_alpha   90.00
_cell.angle_beta   90.00
_cell.angle_gamma   90.00
#
_symmetry.space_group_name_H-M   'P 1'
#
loop_
_entity.id
_entity.type
_entity.pdbx_description
1 polymer ?
#
loop_
_entity_poly.entity_id
_entity_poly.type
_entity_poly.pdbx_seq_one_letter_code
_entity_poly.pdbx_strand_id
1 'polypeptide(L)' 'MPTLRHFPASTSFAPLFSEQERAADEKTWEQIDECYFRIRSALTLTFPDGIPVAEFMLHIHDDSTAGWRWHDKPFDAVTP' A
#
# COMPACT_ATOMS: atom_id res chain seq x y z
N MET A 1 4.26 17.22 -0.91
CA MET A 1 3.37 16.04 -0.88
C MET A 1 3.91 15.04 -1.88
N PRO A 2 4.15 13.76 -1.51
CA PRO A 2 4.54 12.73 -2.47
C PRO A 2 3.41 12.48 -3.48
N THR A 3 3.76 12.02 -4.68
CA THR A 3 2.82 11.75 -5.78
C THR A 3 2.94 10.29 -6.19
N LEU A 4 1.80 9.58 -6.24
CA LEU A 4 1.72 8.21 -6.72
C LEU A 4 1.84 8.23 -8.25
N ARG A 5 2.82 7.50 -8.82
CA ARG A 5 2.94 7.32 -10.27
C ARG A 5 2.65 5.85 -10.61
N HIS A 6 1.68 5.65 -11.51
CA HIS A 6 1.32 4.34 -12.04
C HIS A 6 2.17 4.03 -13.29
N PHE A 7 2.75 2.84 -13.37
CA PHE A 7 3.38 2.27 -14.58
C PHE A 7 2.54 1.06 -15.05
N PRO A 8 2.53 0.73 -16.36
CA PRO A 8 1.34 0.66 -17.20
C PRO A 8 0.22 -0.35 -16.78
N ALA A 9 -0.95 0.19 -16.44
CA ALA A 9 -2.28 0.10 -17.05
C ALA A 9 -3.06 -1.22 -17.26
N SER A 10 -2.60 -2.43 -16.88
CA SER A 10 -3.46 -3.64 -17.03
C SER A 10 -3.90 -4.30 -15.73
N THR A 11 -3.40 -3.87 -14.57
CA THR A 11 -3.75 -4.49 -13.29
C THR A 11 -4.69 -3.58 -12.52
N SER A 12 -5.96 -3.99 -12.43
CA SER A 12 -6.86 -3.43 -11.44
C SER A 12 -6.40 -3.91 -10.06
N PHE A 13 -5.95 -2.97 -9.23
CA PHE A 13 -5.60 -3.24 -7.84
C PHE A 13 -6.83 -3.21 -6.91
N ALA A 14 -8.00 -2.79 -7.42
CA ALA A 14 -9.26 -2.78 -6.68
C ALA A 14 -9.55 -4.09 -5.92
N PRO A 15 -9.43 -5.30 -6.52
CA PRO A 15 -9.64 -6.54 -5.78
C PRO A 15 -8.65 -6.77 -4.63
N LEU A 16 -7.39 -6.35 -4.78
CA LEU A 16 -6.38 -6.47 -3.71
C LEU A 16 -6.69 -5.56 -2.52
N PHE A 17 -7.25 -4.38 -2.78
CA PHE A 17 -7.65 -3.48 -1.71
C PHE A 17 -8.90 -3.97 -0.98
N SER A 18 -9.89 -4.50 -1.71
CA SER A 18 -11.05 -5.15 -1.08
C SER A 18 -10.65 -6.38 -0.25
N GLU A 19 -9.64 -7.14 -0.68
CA GLU A 19 -9.08 -8.23 0.12
C GLU A 19 -8.39 -7.72 1.40
N GLN A 20 -7.63 -6.62 1.30
CA GLN A 20 -6.97 -5.98 2.45
C GLN A 20 -7.98 -5.45 3.47
N GLU A 21 -9.07 -4.81 3.02
CA GLU A 21 -10.14 -4.30 3.90
C GLU A 21 -10.88 -5.44 4.60
N ARG A 22 -11.25 -6.49 3.85
CA ARG A 22 -11.88 -7.68 4.42
C ARG A 22 -10.97 -8.36 5.46
N ALA A 23 -9.67 -8.46 5.18
CA ALA A 23 -8.71 -9.02 6.12
C ALA A 23 -8.55 -8.14 7.38
N ALA A 24 -8.65 -6.81 7.24
CA ALA A 24 -8.66 -5.87 8.36
C ALA A 24 -9.90 -6.05 9.25
N ASP A 25 -11.08 -6.22 8.66
CA ASP A 25 -12.33 -6.50 9.37
C ASP A 25 -12.31 -7.86 10.07
N GLU A 26 -11.77 -8.89 9.39
CA GLU A 26 -11.59 -10.24 9.93
C GLU A 26 -10.41 -10.34 10.92
N LYS A 27 -9.65 -9.25 11.13
CA LYS A 27 -8.42 -9.20 11.96
C LYS A 27 -7.40 -10.28 11.61
N THR A 28 -7.31 -10.65 10.34
CA THR A 28 -6.35 -11.64 9.85
C THR A 28 -5.07 -10.92 9.45
N TRP A 29 -4.20 -10.69 10.44
CA TRP A 29 -2.98 -9.90 10.29
C TRP A 29 -2.03 -10.46 9.20
N GLU A 30 -1.97 -11.78 9.03
CA GLU A 30 -1.14 -12.42 8.01
C GLU A 30 -1.62 -12.10 6.59
N GLN A 31 -2.94 -12.00 6.38
CA GLN A 31 -3.51 -11.65 5.07
C GLN A 31 -3.34 -10.16 4.76
N ILE A 32 -3.41 -9.30 5.80
CA ILE A 32 -3.12 -7.87 5.67
C ILE A 32 -1.65 -7.67 5.25
N ASP A 33 -0.71 -8.40 5.87
CA ASP A 33 0.71 -8.34 5.54
C ASP A 33 1.00 -8.83 4.12
N GLU A 34 0.34 -9.91 3.67
CA GLU A 34 0.49 -10.40 2.30
C GLU A 34 -0.04 -9.37 1.28
N CYS A 35 -1.22 -8.79 1.52
CA CYS A 35 -1.78 -7.74 0.67
C CYS A 35 -0.85 -6.52 0.63
N TYR A 36 -0.33 -6.11 1.79
CA TYR A 36 0.63 -5.02 1.92
C TYR A 36 1.89 -5.26 1.07
N PHE A 37 2.49 -6.46 1.16
CA PHE A 37 3.68 -6.81 0.40
C PHE A 37 3.43 -6.83 -1.12
N ARG A 38 2.28 -7.36 -1.56
CA ARG A 38 1.87 -7.36 -2.97
C ARG A 38 1.67 -5.94 -3.51
N ILE A 39 1.04 -5.06 -2.73
CA ILE A 39 0.83 -3.66 -3.13
C ILE A 39 2.17 -2.92 -3.20
N ARG A 40 3.05 -3.10 -2.22
CA ARG A 40 4.37 -2.45 -2.18
C ARG A 40 5.32 -2.94 -3.28
N SER A 41 5.25 -4.21 -3.66
CA SER A 41 6.05 -4.73 -4.78
C SER A 41 5.57 -4.23 -6.14
N ALA A 42 4.29 -3.86 -6.26
CA ALA A 42 3.69 -3.41 -7.52
C ALA A 42 3.66 -1.89 -7.70
N LEU A 43 3.68 -1.11 -6.61
CA LEU A 43 3.58 0.35 -6.63
C LEU A 43 4.83 1.00 -6.03
N THR A 44 5.28 2.10 -6.63
CA THR A 44 6.32 2.97 -6.06
C THR A 44 5.75 4.34 -5.78
N LEU A 45 5.81 4.78 -4.53
CA LEU A 45 5.49 6.15 -4.15
C LEU A 45 6.75 7.02 -4.23
N THR A 46 6.68 8.18 -4.89
CA THR A 46 7.81 9.09 -5.06
C THR A 46 7.53 10.47 -4.49
N PHE A 47 8.52 11.08 -3.84
CA PHE A 47 8.51 12.50 -3.50
C PHE A 47 8.55 13.39 -4.75
N PRO A 48 8.18 14.69 -4.65
CA PRO A 48 8.22 15.62 -5.80
C PRO A 48 9.60 15.80 -6.43
N ASP A 49 10.66 15.56 -5.68
CA ASP A 49 12.06 15.57 -6.13
C ASP A 49 12.44 14.30 -6.91
N GLY A 50 11.52 13.34 -7.04
CA GLY A 50 11.73 12.07 -7.73
C GLY A 50 12.32 10.96 -6.86
N ILE A 51 12.57 11.22 -5.57
CA ILE A 51 13.13 10.22 -4.66
C ILE A 51 12.02 9.24 -4.23
N PRO A 52 12.22 7.91 -4.33
CA PRO A 52 11.27 6.94 -3.80
C PRO A 52 11.11 7.10 -2.29
N VAL A 53 9.87 7.04 -1.82
CA VAL A 53 9.55 6.96 -0.40
C VAL A 53 10.06 5.61 0.12
N ALA A 54 10.74 5.62 1.27
CA ALA A 54 11.27 4.41 1.87
C ALA A 54 10.15 3.39 2.17
N GLU A 55 9.03 3.87 2.71
CA GLU A 55 7.88 3.04 3.06
C GLU A 55 6.56 3.78 2.96
N PHE A 56 5.54 3.12 2.43
CA PHE A 56 4.19 3.66 2.36
C PHE A 56 3.16 2.56 2.54
N MET A 57 2.05 2.92 3.16
CA MET A 57 0.86 2.09 3.31
C MET A 57 -0.29 2.78 2.59
N LEU A 58 -0.93 2.03 1.70
CA LEU A 58 -2.12 2.44 1.00
C LEU A 58 -3.28 1.57 1.48
N HIS A 59 -4.38 2.21 1.83
CA HIS A 59 -5.62 1.56 2.20
C HIS A 59 -6.73 2.19 1.36
N ILE A 60 -7.50 1.39 0.63
CA ILE A 60 -8.68 1.85 -0.09
C ILE A 60 -9.88 1.25 0.62
N HIS A 61 -10.82 2.11 0.97
CA HIS A 61 -12.08 1.76 1.59
C HIS A 61 -13.13 1.47 0.52
N ASP A 62 -14.12 0.65 0.86
CA ASP A 62 -15.27 0.30 0.02
C ASP A 62 -16.08 1.52 -0.46
N ASP A 63 -16.01 2.65 0.25
CA ASP A 63 -16.60 3.92 -0.15
C ASP A 63 -15.80 4.67 -1.24
N SER A 64 -14.81 4.00 -1.83
CA SER A 64 -13.87 4.55 -2.82
C SER A 64 -12.96 5.66 -2.28
N THR A 65 -12.87 5.84 -0.96
CA THR A 65 -11.88 6.72 -0.36
C THR A 65 -10.56 5.99 -0.15
N ALA A 66 -9.45 6.69 -0.35
CA ALA A 66 -8.11 6.14 -0.12
C ALA A 66 -7.45 6.86 1.05
N GLY A 67 -7.08 6.10 2.07
CA GLY A 67 -6.18 6.52 3.13
C GLY A 67 -4.75 6.13 2.78
N TRP A 68 -3.80 7.06 2.92
CA TRP A 68 -2.39 6.72 2.78
C TRP A 68 -1.57 7.24 3.95
N ARG A 69 -0.57 6.47 4.35
CA ARG A 69 0.50 6.88 5.26
C ARG A 69 1.83 6.58 4.59
N TRP A 70 2.81 7.44 4.82
CA TRP A 70 4.14 7.25 4.31
C TRP A 70 5.15 7.64 5.36
N HIS A 71 6.31 6.99 5.31
CA HIS A 71 7.43 7.22 6.21
C HIS A 71 8.69 7.44 5.39
N ASP A 72 9.51 8.39 5.84
CA ASP A 72 10.84 8.70 5.32
C ASP A 72 11.87 7.62 5.66
N LYS A 73 11.54 6.74 6.62
CA LYS A 73 12.29 5.55 7.02
C LYS A 73 11.42 4.31 6.85
N PRO A 74 12.02 3.12 6.64
CA PRO A 74 11.27 1.88 6.69
C PRO A 74 10.59 1.69 8.05
N PHE A 75 9.44 1.00 8.06
CA PHE A 75 8.91 0.46 9.30
C PHE A 75 9.94 -0.50 9.88
N ASP A 76 10.08 -0.51 11.20
CA ASP A 76 10.94 -1.49 11.85
C ASP A 76 10.49 -2.87 11.38
N ALA A 77 11.38 -3.60 10.71
CA ALA A 77 11.10 -4.97 10.31
C ALA A 77 10.74 -5.71 11.60
N VAL A 78 9.52 -6.27 11.66
CA VAL A 78 9.14 -7.14 12.76
C VAL A 78 10.13 -8.30 12.71
N THR A 79 11.11 -8.26 13.61
CA THR A 79 12.13 -9.30 13.75
C THR A 79 11.40 -10.63 13.89
N PRO A 80 11.74 -11.66 13.10
CA PRO A 80 11.06 -12.95 13.11
C PRO A 80 11.10 -13.66 14.47
#